data_AF-A0A2E4X3I2-F1
#
_entry.id   AF-A0A2E4X3I2-F1
#
_cell.length_a   1.000
_cell.length_b   1.000
_cell.length_c   1.000
_cell.angle_alpha   90.00
_cell.angle_beta   90.00
_cell.angle_gamma   90.00
#
_symmetry.space_group_name_H-M   'P 1'
#
loop_
_entity.id
_entity.type
_entity.pdbx_description
1 polymer ?
#
loop_
_entity_poly.entity_id
_entity_poly.type
_entity_poly.pdbx_seq_one_letter_code
_entity_poly.pdbx_strand_id
1 'polypeptide(L)'
;GLTVATDAEHASIKKVCAVKRVLGKAAYTKCVQGKLAELAKTPRPDFAKVSPQERGVIEGSCKVRSVFGPASFYRCIQKKIDALGVVDRPSYGTANAQERAWIDQTCKARKIFGPASFYTCVAGQVTALQADPRPDYTGLTPQEQAWITHDCRHRRIFGPGLFYRCASGHVNRIRRFRKP
;
A
#
# COMPACT_ATOMS: atom_id res chain seq x y z
N GLY A 1 -14.36 31.53 7.03
CA GLY A 1 -14.32 32.20 5.71
C GLY A 1 -14.35 31.16 4.62
N LEU A 2 -15.18 31.34 3.59
CA LEU A 2 -15.13 30.48 2.40
C LEU A 2 -13.75 30.62 1.77
N THR A 3 -12.93 29.56 1.81
CA THR A 3 -11.67 29.54 1.07
C THR A 3 -11.99 29.57 -0.42
N VAL A 4 -11.52 30.62 -1.10
CA VAL A 4 -11.58 30.71 -2.56
C VAL A 4 -10.84 29.51 -3.16
N ALA A 5 -11.41 28.89 -4.19
CA ALA A 5 -10.76 27.78 -4.87
C ALA A 5 -9.49 28.28 -5.58
N THR A 6 -8.45 27.47 -5.60
CA THR A 6 -7.18 27.79 -6.26
C THR A 6 -7.32 27.69 -7.78
N ASP A 7 -6.38 28.27 -8.52
CA ASP A 7 -6.37 28.16 -9.99
C ASP A 7 -6.34 26.71 -10.47
N ALA A 8 -5.59 25.84 -9.78
CA ALA A 8 -5.52 24.42 -10.08
C ALA A 8 -6.87 23.71 -9.86
N GLU A 9 -7.59 24.06 -8.79
CA GLU A 9 -8.93 23.53 -8.53
C GLU A 9 -9.94 24.03 -9.54
N HIS A 10 -9.90 25.33 -9.88
CA HIS A 10 -10.72 25.89 -10.95
C HIS A 10 -10.46 25.20 -12.29
N ALA A 11 -9.20 24.99 -12.66
CA ALA A 11 -8.83 24.28 -13.88
C ALA A 11 -9.34 22.83 -13.88
N SER A 12 -9.19 22.11 -12.76
CA SER A 12 -9.72 20.76 -12.58
C SER A 12 -11.25 20.72 -12.74
N ILE A 13 -11.97 21.64 -12.07
CA ILE A 13 -13.43 21.74 -12.17
C ILE A 13 -13.87 22.04 -13.61
N LYS A 14 -13.20 22.98 -14.29
CA LYS A 14 -13.48 23.31 -15.70
C LYS A 14 -13.29 22.09 -16.60
N LYS A 15 -12.24 21.29 -16.36
CA LYS A 15 -11.96 20.04 -17.09
C LYS A 15 -13.07 19.01 -16.89
N VAL A 16 -13.48 18.76 -15.64
CA VAL A 16 -14.55 17.80 -15.31
C VAL A 16 -15.88 18.23 -15.94
N CYS A 17 -16.19 19.52 -15.90
CA CYS A 17 -17.45 20.04 -16.45
C CYS A 17 -17.45 20.21 -17.97
N ALA A 18 -16.31 20.07 -18.66
CA ALA A 18 -16.19 20.33 -20.09
C ALA A 18 -17.21 19.54 -20.93
N VAL A 19 -17.51 18.29 -20.54
CA VAL A 19 -18.52 17.44 -21.20
C VAL A 19 -19.92 18.07 -21.24
N LYS A 20 -20.27 18.92 -20.26
CA LYS A 20 -21.58 19.57 -20.20
C LYS A 20 -21.75 20.69 -21.23
N ARG A 21 -20.69 21.09 -21.93
CA ARG A 21 -20.78 22.08 -23.01
C ARG A 21 -21.63 21.60 -24.19
N VAL A 22 -21.70 20.30 -24.43
CA VAL A 22 -22.59 19.68 -25.44
C VAL A 22 -24.06 20.01 -25.14
N LEU A 23 -24.40 20.25 -23.88
CA LEU A 23 -25.75 20.60 -23.42
C LEU A 23 -25.95 22.13 -23.29
N GLY A 24 -25.00 22.94 -23.76
CA GLY A 24 -25.06 24.40 -23.74
C GLY A 24 -24.42 25.08 -22.52
N LYS A 25 -24.32 26.42 -22.61
CA LYS A 25 -23.65 27.29 -21.62
C LYS A 25 -24.26 27.17 -20.21
N ALA A 26 -25.58 27.06 -20.10
CA ALA A 26 -26.27 26.95 -18.83
C ALA A 26 -25.89 25.66 -18.08
N ALA A 27 -25.86 24.52 -18.78
CA ALA A 27 -25.50 23.23 -18.20
C ALA A 27 -24.03 23.19 -17.72
N TYR A 28 -23.11 23.76 -18.51
CA TYR A 28 -21.71 23.93 -18.10
C TYR A 28 -21.57 24.79 -16.84
N THR A 29 -22.23 25.96 -16.82
CA THR A 29 -22.16 26.90 -15.69
C THR A 29 -22.72 26.28 -14.42
N LYS A 30 -23.86 25.59 -14.51
CA LYS A 30 -24.48 24.85 -13.40
C LYS A 30 -23.55 23.77 -12.85
N CYS A 31 -22.85 23.03 -13.72
CA CYS A 31 -21.86 22.04 -13.30
C CYS A 31 -20.72 22.68 -12.50
N VAL A 32 -20.14 23.77 -13.02
CA VAL A 32 -19.01 24.47 -12.37
C VAL A 32 -19.43 25.00 -10.99
N GLN A 33 -20.58 25.68 -10.90
CA GLN A 33 -21.13 26.18 -9.64
C GLN A 33 -21.36 25.04 -8.63
N GLY A 34 -21.96 23.94 -9.07
CA GLY A 34 -22.18 22.76 -8.22
C GLY A 34 -20.87 22.17 -7.69
N LYS A 35 -19.84 22.09 -8.53
CA LYS A 35 -18.52 21.59 -8.12
C LYS A 35 -17.79 22.53 -7.16
N LEU A 36 -17.92 23.84 -7.35
CA LEU A 36 -17.38 24.83 -6.41
C LEU A 36 -18.09 24.74 -5.05
N ALA A 37 -19.41 24.60 -5.04
CA ALA A 37 -20.18 24.42 -3.81
C ALA A 37 -19.81 23.10 -3.09
N GLU A 38 -19.58 22.02 -3.84
CA GLU A 38 -19.10 20.74 -3.29
C GLU A 38 -17.70 20.89 -2.66
N LEU A 39 -16.79 21.60 -3.33
CA LEU A 39 -15.45 21.87 -2.84
C LEU A 39 -15.46 22.75 -1.59
N ALA A 40 -16.28 23.80 -1.55
CA ALA A 40 -16.39 24.69 -0.39
C ALA A 40 -16.85 23.97 0.89
N LYS A 41 -17.63 22.88 0.74
CA LYS A 41 -18.06 22.02 1.85
C LYS A 41 -17.09 20.90 2.19
N THR A 42 -16.04 20.71 1.38
CA THR A 42 -15.06 19.64 1.56
C THR A 42 -13.78 20.23 2.18
N PRO A 43 -13.43 19.85 3.42
CA PRO A 43 -12.18 20.31 4.02
C PRO A 43 -10.97 19.93 3.16
N ARG A 44 -9.99 20.82 3.12
CA ARG A 44 -8.68 20.49 2.53
C ARG A 44 -7.99 19.48 3.47
N PRO A 45 -7.42 18.39 2.94
CA PRO A 45 -6.73 17.41 3.78
C PRO A 45 -5.52 18.02 4.49
N ASP A 46 -5.36 17.67 5.77
CA ASP A 46 -4.18 18.05 6.57
C ASP A 46 -3.13 16.94 6.55
N PHE A 47 -1.93 17.28 6.06
CA PHE A 47 -0.80 16.37 5.96
C PHE A 47 0.23 16.54 7.09
N ALA A 48 -0.04 17.32 8.14
CA ALA A 48 0.94 17.63 9.19
C ALA A 48 1.60 16.39 9.83
N LYS A 49 0.88 15.27 9.93
CA LYS A 49 1.39 14.00 10.50
C LYS A 49 1.75 12.94 9.46
N VAL A 50 1.80 13.32 8.18
CA VAL A 50 2.03 12.45 7.03
C VAL A 50 3.39 12.76 6.42
N SER A 51 4.28 11.78 6.34
CA SER A 51 5.58 11.94 5.71
C SER A 51 5.46 12.17 4.20
N PRO A 52 6.49 12.74 3.54
CA PRO A 52 6.47 12.93 2.09
C PRO A 52 6.25 11.62 1.29
N GLN A 53 6.80 10.52 1.77
CA GLN A 53 6.64 9.22 1.12
C GLN A 53 5.21 8.70 1.24
N GLU A 54 4.60 8.79 2.43
CA GLU A 54 3.19 8.42 2.63
C GLU A 54 2.27 9.31 1.79
N ARG A 55 2.55 10.62 1.76
CA ARG A 55 1.79 11.57 0.96
C ARG A 55 1.79 11.18 -0.53
N GLY A 56 2.94 10.85 -1.10
CA GLY A 56 3.02 10.39 -2.49
C GLY A 56 2.19 9.13 -2.76
N VAL A 57 2.19 8.16 -1.84
CA VAL A 57 1.36 6.95 -1.94
C VAL A 57 -0.13 7.28 -1.82
N ILE A 58 -0.52 8.16 -0.89
CA ILE A 58 -1.89 8.60 -0.69
C ILE A 58 -2.42 9.30 -1.96
N GLU A 59 -1.71 10.31 -2.44
CA GLU A 59 -2.07 11.06 -3.64
C GLU A 59 -2.15 10.14 -4.86
N GLY A 60 -1.19 9.23 -5.02
CA GLY A 60 -1.19 8.21 -6.07
C GLY A 60 -2.42 7.29 -6.02
N SER A 61 -2.75 6.77 -4.84
CA SER A 61 -3.92 5.88 -4.64
C SER A 61 -5.27 6.58 -4.92
N CYS A 62 -5.30 7.91 -4.74
CA CYS A 62 -6.49 8.72 -4.94
C CYS A 62 -6.58 9.37 -6.33
N LYS A 63 -5.54 9.27 -7.17
CA LYS A 63 -5.44 9.96 -8.47
C LYS A 63 -6.68 9.78 -9.37
N VAL A 64 -7.27 8.59 -9.39
CA VAL A 64 -8.49 8.31 -10.18
C VAL A 64 -9.69 9.16 -9.76
N ARG A 65 -9.73 9.61 -8.50
CA ARG A 65 -10.83 10.42 -7.97
C ARG A 65 -10.82 11.85 -8.51
N SER A 66 -9.69 12.33 -9.01
CA SER A 66 -9.57 13.64 -9.66
C SER A 66 -10.43 13.76 -10.92
N VAL A 67 -10.82 12.63 -11.55
CA VAL A 67 -11.77 12.60 -12.67
C VAL A 67 -13.16 13.14 -12.27
N PHE A 68 -13.50 13.08 -10.98
CA PHE A 68 -14.77 13.58 -10.45
C PHE A 68 -14.65 14.98 -9.82
N GLY A 69 -13.46 15.57 -9.86
CA GLY A 69 -13.15 16.91 -9.35
C GLY A 69 -12.41 16.91 -8.00
N PRO A 70 -11.96 18.09 -7.56
CA PRO A 70 -11.06 18.25 -6.40
C PRO A 70 -11.70 17.77 -5.10
N ALA A 71 -13.00 18.01 -4.89
CA ALA A 71 -13.70 17.57 -3.68
C ALA A 71 -13.70 16.03 -3.53
N SER A 72 -13.85 15.29 -4.63
CA SER A 72 -13.78 13.82 -4.61
C SER A 72 -12.36 13.31 -4.34
N PHE A 73 -11.35 14.01 -4.88
CA PHE A 73 -9.94 13.73 -4.59
C PHE A 73 -9.61 13.97 -3.12
N TYR A 74 -10.02 15.10 -2.54
CA TYR A 74 -9.78 15.45 -1.14
C TYR A 74 -10.48 14.50 -0.17
N ARG A 75 -11.74 14.12 -0.41
CA ARG A 75 -12.41 13.11 0.42
C ARG A 75 -11.71 11.76 0.37
N CYS A 76 -11.12 11.38 -0.77
CA CYS A 76 -10.32 10.16 -0.85
C CYS A 76 -9.05 10.28 -0.01
N ILE A 77 -8.31 11.38 -0.15
CA ILE A 77 -7.09 11.64 0.62
C ILE A 77 -7.40 11.58 2.11
N GLN A 78 -8.43 12.31 2.57
CA GLN A 78 -8.79 12.34 3.98
C GLN A 78 -9.06 10.94 4.52
N LYS A 79 -9.83 10.11 3.80
CA LYS A 79 -10.06 8.71 4.18
C LYS A 79 -8.77 7.88 4.30
N LYS A 80 -7.75 8.16 3.48
CA LYS A 80 -6.45 7.49 3.56
C LYS A 80 -5.62 7.98 4.73
N ILE A 81 -5.69 9.27 5.06
CA ILE A 81 -5.05 9.86 6.23
C ILE A 81 -5.68 9.30 7.51
N ASP A 82 -7.02 9.24 7.58
CA ASP A 82 -7.74 8.68 8.73
C ASP A 82 -7.37 7.21 8.94
N ALA A 83 -7.36 6.41 7.86
CA ALA A 83 -6.94 5.00 7.92
C ALA A 83 -5.47 4.84 8.33
N LEU A 84 -4.60 5.77 7.95
CA LEU A 84 -3.21 5.78 8.37
C LEU A 84 -3.07 6.14 9.86
N GLY A 85 -3.94 7.01 10.38
CA GLY A 85 -3.92 7.46 11.77
C GLY A 85 -4.30 6.40 12.80
N VAL A 86 -4.89 5.28 12.38
CA VAL A 86 -5.30 4.16 13.26
C VAL A 86 -4.43 2.92 13.10
N VAL A 87 -3.35 2.99 12.31
CA VAL A 87 -2.38 1.90 12.18
C VAL A 87 -0.99 2.40 12.53
N ASP A 88 -0.23 1.56 13.22
CA ASP A 88 1.16 1.87 13.50
C ASP A 88 2.01 1.79 12.24
N ARG A 89 3.01 2.68 12.17
CA ARG A 89 4.08 2.55 11.18
C ARG A 89 4.84 1.26 11.50
N PRO A 90 5.05 0.37 10.52
CA PRO A 90 5.53 -0.96 10.80
C PRO A 90 7.00 -0.95 11.22
N SER A 91 7.31 -1.70 12.28
CA SER A 91 8.66 -2.15 12.56
C SER A 91 8.91 -3.48 11.85
N TYR A 92 10.09 -3.65 11.25
CA TYR A 92 10.49 -4.94 10.68
C TYR A 92 11.04 -5.90 11.74
N GLY A 93 11.05 -5.49 13.03
CA GLY A 93 11.58 -6.29 14.12
C GLY A 93 13.02 -6.73 13.86
N THR A 94 13.28 -8.02 14.03
CA THR A 94 14.59 -8.65 13.83
C THR A 94 14.90 -9.02 12.38
N ALA A 95 14.01 -8.72 11.43
CA ALA A 95 14.23 -9.05 10.02
C ALA A 95 15.50 -8.39 9.49
N ASN A 96 16.32 -9.14 8.77
CA ASN A 96 17.52 -8.63 8.11
C ASN A 96 17.19 -7.88 6.82
N ALA A 97 18.19 -7.27 6.18
CA ALA A 97 17.97 -6.48 4.95
C ALA A 97 17.28 -7.27 3.83
N GLN A 98 17.63 -8.56 3.66
CA GLN A 98 17.04 -9.41 2.62
C GLN A 98 15.57 -9.73 2.90
N GLU A 99 15.23 -10.02 4.16
CA GLU A 99 13.85 -10.27 4.59
C GLU A 99 13.01 -9.00 4.47
N ARG A 100 13.54 -7.84 4.86
CA ARG A 100 12.87 -6.54 4.69
C ARG A 100 12.53 -6.26 3.23
N ALA A 101 13.51 -6.42 2.33
CA ALA A 101 13.30 -6.23 0.90
C ALA A 101 12.25 -7.19 0.32
N TRP A 102 12.23 -8.43 0.80
CA TRP A 102 11.23 -9.42 0.39
C TRP A 102 9.84 -9.08 0.90
N ILE A 103 9.70 -8.72 2.17
CA ILE A 103 8.43 -8.25 2.77
C ILE A 103 7.90 -7.05 1.98
N ASP A 104 8.75 -6.09 1.67
CA ASP A 104 8.39 -4.91 0.88
C ASP A 104 7.89 -5.29 -0.50
N GLN A 105 8.57 -6.21 -1.17
CA GLN A 105 8.17 -6.69 -2.49
C GLN A 105 6.82 -7.42 -2.42
N THR A 106 6.59 -8.27 -1.43
CA THR A 106 5.32 -8.99 -1.21
C THR A 106 4.18 -8.01 -0.93
N CYS A 107 4.43 -6.96 -0.14
CA CYS A 107 3.41 -5.99 0.24
C CYS A 107 3.24 -4.84 -0.77
N LYS A 108 4.14 -4.67 -1.74
CA LYS A 108 4.19 -3.53 -2.68
C LYS A 108 2.84 -3.21 -3.32
N ALA A 109 2.11 -4.23 -3.77
CA ALA A 109 0.81 -4.06 -4.42
C ALA A 109 -0.24 -3.39 -3.51
N ARG A 110 -0.12 -3.53 -2.19
CA ARG A 110 -1.04 -2.91 -1.23
C ARG A 110 -0.99 -1.39 -1.23
N LYS A 111 0.11 -0.78 -1.71
CA LYS A 111 0.23 0.68 -1.85
C LYS A 111 -0.84 1.30 -2.77
N ILE A 112 -1.43 0.51 -3.67
CA ILE A 112 -2.59 0.93 -4.49
C ILE A 112 -3.78 1.32 -3.60
N PHE A 113 -3.89 0.72 -2.42
CA PHE A 113 -4.93 1.02 -1.44
C PHE A 113 -4.50 2.03 -0.38
N GLY A 114 -3.30 2.61 -0.50
CA GLY A 114 -2.75 3.58 0.46
C GLY A 114 -1.73 2.98 1.44
N PRO A 115 -1.08 3.83 2.24
CA PRO A 115 -0.01 3.41 3.15
C PRO A 115 -0.50 2.48 4.26
N ALA A 116 -1.69 2.70 4.81
CA ALA A 116 -2.24 1.85 5.87
C ALA A 116 -2.33 0.37 5.45
N SER A 117 -2.83 0.08 4.25
CA SER A 117 -2.91 -1.28 3.72
C SER A 117 -1.53 -1.92 3.49
N PHE A 118 -0.53 -1.11 3.13
CA PHE A 118 0.86 -1.57 3.05
C PHE A 118 1.40 -1.90 4.45
N TYR A 119 1.18 -1.04 5.43
CA TYR A 119 1.64 -1.23 6.81
C TYR A 119 1.02 -2.45 7.49
N THR A 120 -0.29 -2.66 7.35
CA THR A 120 -0.94 -3.88 7.84
C THR A 120 -0.36 -5.15 7.21
N CYS A 121 -0.01 -5.11 5.91
CA CYS A 121 0.64 -6.23 5.25
C CYS A 121 2.04 -6.49 5.82
N VAL A 122 2.85 -5.44 5.99
CA VAL A 122 4.21 -5.57 6.56
C VAL A 122 4.13 -6.15 7.97
N ALA A 123 3.26 -5.64 8.83
CA ALA A 123 3.06 -6.16 10.19
C ALA A 123 2.67 -7.65 10.19
N GLY A 124 1.78 -8.07 9.28
CA GLY A 124 1.42 -9.48 9.12
C GLY A 124 2.58 -10.35 8.64
N GLN A 125 3.41 -9.85 7.72
CA GLN A 125 4.60 -10.56 7.25
C GLN A 125 5.67 -10.69 8.34
N VAL A 126 5.87 -9.65 9.16
CA VAL A 126 6.76 -9.69 10.32
C VAL A 126 6.26 -10.72 11.34
N THR A 127 4.95 -10.74 11.62
CA THR A 127 4.34 -11.75 12.50
C THR A 127 4.55 -13.16 11.96
N ALA A 128 4.36 -13.37 10.66
CA ALA A 128 4.61 -14.66 10.02
C ALA A 128 6.09 -15.08 10.09
N LEU A 129 7.02 -14.14 9.94
CA LEU A 129 8.44 -14.39 10.05
C LEU A 129 8.87 -14.72 11.49
N GLN A 130 8.22 -14.13 12.50
CA GLN A 130 8.45 -14.48 13.90
C GLN A 130 7.96 -15.90 14.23
N ALA A 131 6.81 -16.29 13.69
CA ALA A 131 6.27 -17.63 13.85
C ALA A 131 7.10 -18.69 13.10
N ASP A 132 7.60 -18.34 11.92
CA ASP A 132 8.38 -19.22 11.05
C ASP A 132 9.76 -18.59 10.76
N PRO A 133 10.69 -18.65 11.72
CA PRO A 133 12.00 -18.02 11.58
C PRO A 133 12.86 -18.72 10.52
N ARG A 134 13.95 -18.07 10.14
CA ARG A 134 14.92 -18.61 9.18
C ARG A 134 15.37 -20.01 9.62
N PRO A 135 15.30 -21.02 8.72
CA PRO A 135 15.77 -22.36 9.03
C PRO A 135 17.27 -22.34 9.30
N ASP A 136 17.70 -23.13 10.28
CA ASP A 136 19.10 -23.45 10.48
C ASP A 136 19.54 -24.54 9.48
N TYR A 137 20.33 -24.15 8.48
CA TYR A 137 20.88 -25.05 7.47
C TYR A 137 22.22 -25.69 7.89
N THR A 138 22.68 -25.50 9.12
CA THR A 138 23.92 -26.11 9.62
C THR A 138 23.87 -27.63 9.45
N GLY A 139 24.95 -28.18 8.88
CA GLY A 139 25.09 -29.61 8.59
C GLY A 139 24.41 -30.11 7.32
N LEU A 140 23.72 -29.26 6.56
CA LEU A 140 23.17 -29.61 5.25
C LEU A 140 24.18 -29.30 4.15
N THR A 141 24.24 -30.16 3.13
CA THR A 141 25.08 -29.93 1.96
C THR A 141 24.50 -28.81 1.08
N PRO A 142 25.31 -28.16 0.24
CA PRO A 142 24.81 -27.20 -0.74
C PRO A 142 23.72 -27.78 -1.64
N GLN A 143 23.84 -29.06 -2.00
CA GLN A 143 22.84 -29.76 -2.81
C GLN A 143 21.49 -29.84 -2.08
N GLU A 144 21.48 -30.25 -0.81
CA GLU A 144 20.24 -30.29 -0.01
C GLU A 144 19.60 -28.92 0.13
N GLN A 145 20.40 -27.87 0.38
CA GLN A 145 19.89 -26.50 0.46
C GLN A 145 19.26 -26.05 -0.87
N ALA A 146 19.85 -26.43 -2.00
CA ALA A 146 19.31 -26.14 -3.32
C ALA A 146 17.98 -26.86 -3.57
N TRP A 147 17.86 -28.14 -3.21
CA TRP A 147 16.60 -28.90 -3.30
C TRP A 147 15.49 -28.27 -2.45
N ILE A 148 15.78 -27.92 -1.20
CA ILE A 148 14.82 -27.24 -0.32
C ILE A 148 14.35 -25.92 -0.94
N THR A 149 15.30 -25.13 -1.44
CA THR A 149 14.99 -23.84 -2.08
C THR A 149 14.13 -24.02 -3.32
N HIS A 150 14.42 -25.04 -4.13
CA HIS A 150 13.65 -25.38 -5.31
C HIS A 150 12.20 -25.77 -4.95
N ASP A 151 12.01 -26.68 -4.01
CA ASP A 151 10.69 -27.21 -3.66
C ASP A 151 9.79 -26.14 -3.03
N CYS A 152 10.39 -25.28 -2.19
CA CYS A 152 9.68 -24.21 -1.51
C CYS A 152 9.52 -22.94 -2.35
N ARG A 153 10.07 -22.86 -3.57
CA ARG A 153 10.15 -21.61 -4.37
C ARG A 153 8.80 -20.91 -4.58
N HIS A 154 7.72 -21.68 -4.77
CA HIS A 154 6.39 -21.15 -5.03
C HIS A 154 5.83 -20.39 -3.82
N ARG A 155 6.25 -20.74 -2.61
CA ARG A 155 5.87 -20.04 -1.39
C ARG A 155 6.45 -18.62 -1.33
N ARG A 156 7.49 -18.32 -2.13
CA ARG A 156 8.15 -17.02 -2.07
C ARG A 156 7.27 -15.85 -2.47
N ILE A 157 6.24 -16.11 -3.26
CA ILE A 157 5.25 -15.10 -3.66
C ILE A 157 4.50 -14.55 -2.43
N PHE A 158 4.34 -15.37 -1.40
CA PHE A 158 3.59 -15.03 -0.20
C PHE A 158 4.45 -14.47 0.95
N GLY A 159 5.75 -14.31 0.70
CA GLY A 159 6.70 -13.72 1.65
C GLY A 159 7.58 -14.74 2.39
N PRO A 160 8.51 -14.25 3.23
CA PRO A 160 9.55 -15.07 3.84
C PRO A 160 9.02 -16.12 4.82
N GLY A 161 8.03 -15.80 5.66
CA GLY A 161 7.52 -16.73 6.67
C GLY A 161 6.99 -18.05 6.08
N LEU A 162 6.17 -17.99 5.01
CA LEU A 162 5.68 -19.21 4.37
C LEU A 162 6.76 -20.01 3.65
N PHE A 163 7.78 -19.34 3.09
CA PHE A 163 8.94 -20.03 2.55
C PHE A 163 9.75 -20.73 3.65
N TYR A 164 10.01 -20.05 4.76
CA TYR A 164 10.78 -20.60 5.89
C TYR A 164 10.04 -21.72 6.62
N ARG A 165 8.72 -21.65 6.74
CA ARG A 165 7.89 -22.77 7.23
C ARG A 165 8.12 -24.03 6.39
N CYS A 166 8.01 -23.89 5.07
CA CYS A 166 8.24 -25.00 4.14
C CYS A 166 9.67 -25.54 4.29
N ALA A 167 10.66 -24.65 4.23
CA ALA A 167 12.06 -25.03 4.29
C ALA A 167 12.44 -25.73 5.60
N SER A 168 11.98 -25.21 6.75
CA SER A 168 12.16 -25.83 8.06
C SER A 168 11.58 -27.25 8.11
N GLY A 169 10.44 -27.48 7.46
CA GLY A 169 9.86 -28.82 7.32
C GLY A 169 10.77 -29.81 6.60
N HIS A 170 11.44 -29.39 5.52
CA HIS A 170 12.42 -30.22 4.81
C HIS A 170 13.71 -30.41 5.61
N VAL A 171 14.27 -29.36 6.22
CA VAL A 171 15.44 -29.46 7.11
C VAL A 171 15.21 -30.50 8.20
N ASN A 172 14.05 -30.44 8.87
CA ASN A 172 13.68 -31.38 9.92
C ASN A 172 13.46 -32.81 9.42
N ARG A 173 13.04 -33.01 8.16
CA ARG A 173 12.95 -34.35 7.56
C ARG A 173 14.33 -34.93 7.27
N ILE A 174 15.20 -34.16 6.60
CA ILE A 174 16.57 -34.60 6.27
C ILE A 174 17.33 -34.98 7.55
N ARG A 175 17.26 -34.13 8.58
CA ARG A 175 17.89 -34.41 9.87
C ARG A 175 17.35 -35.69 10.51
N ARG A 176 16.06 -35.99 10.39
CA ARG A 176 15.48 -37.24 10.89
C ARG A 176 15.96 -38.47 10.12
N PHE A 177 16.03 -38.41 8.79
CA PHE A 177 16.52 -39.53 7.97
C PHE A 177 18.02 -39.80 8.14
N ARG A 178 18.80 -38.80 8.55
CA ARG A 178 20.23 -38.93 8.84
C ARG A 178 20.55 -39.39 10.26
N LYS A 179 19.57 -39.42 11.17
CA LYS A 179 19.79 -40.01 12.50
C LYS A 179 19.96 -41.53 12.30
N PRO A 180 21.06 -42.13 12.79
CA PRO A 180 21.28 -43.57 12.69
C PRO A 180 20.21 -44.37 13.43
#